data_AF-A0A8D2EEC2-F1
#
_entry.id   AF-A0A8D2EEC2-F1
#
_cell.length_a   1.000
_cell.length_b   1.000
_cell.length_c   1.000
_cell.angle_alpha   90.00
_cell.angle_beta   90.00
_cell.angle_gamma   90.00
#
_symmetry.space_group_name_H-M   'P 1'
#
loop_
_entity.id
_entity.type
_entity.pdbx_description
1 polymer ?
#
loop_
_entity_poly.entity_id
_entity_poly.type
_entity_poly.pdbx_seq_one_letter_code
_entity_poly.pdbx_strand_id
1 'polypeptide(L)'
;MLKKFDKKDEESGGGSNPFEHLEKSAVLQEAGVFNETPINPWKCVHILTKILYPINQREHLGTTEATEAFFAMTKLFQSNDPTLHRMCYLTIKEMSCITEDVIITTNPSKYIHFIYNRVVLEHEEVWAGAVSALAKNGAQNEEMLPSILVLLKRCVMDDGNEVRDRATFYLNVLGQKQKALNAGYILNGLTVSILVWRGLCSSTL
;
A
#
# COMPACT_ATOMS: atom_id res chain seq x y z
N MET A 1 -67.56 -8.22 7.49
CA MET A 1 -66.56 -8.79 8.41
C MET A 1 -65.18 -8.59 7.77
N LEU A 2 -64.48 -7.49 8.12
CA LEU A 2 -63.09 -7.26 7.70
C LEU A 2 -62.18 -7.70 8.85
N LYS A 3 -61.31 -8.69 8.59
CA LYS A 3 -60.24 -9.12 9.50
C LYS A 3 -59.08 -8.14 9.39
N LYS A 4 -58.76 -7.46 10.50
CA LYS A 4 -57.48 -6.81 10.73
C LYS A 4 -56.38 -7.87 10.63
N PHE A 5 -55.38 -7.64 9.78
CA PHE A 5 -54.11 -8.34 9.84
C PHE A 5 -53.11 -7.44 10.54
N ASP A 6 -52.60 -7.96 11.65
CA ASP A 6 -51.56 -7.36 12.46
C ASP A 6 -50.26 -7.18 11.68
N LYS A 7 -49.62 -6.06 12.00
CA LYS A 7 -48.31 -5.59 11.59
C LYS A 7 -47.26 -6.66 11.92
N LYS A 8 -46.56 -7.15 10.89
CA LYS A 8 -45.35 -7.97 11.05
C LYS A 8 -44.17 -7.10 10.68
N ASP A 9 -43.37 -6.76 11.68
CA ASP A 9 -42.23 -5.88 11.61
C ASP A 9 -41.16 -6.39 10.64
N GLU A 10 -40.58 -5.46 9.87
CA GLU A 10 -39.40 -5.69 9.05
C GLU A 10 -38.19 -5.87 9.96
N GLU A 11 -37.69 -7.11 10.08
CA GLU A 11 -36.44 -7.39 10.77
C GLU A 11 -35.28 -7.34 9.74
N SER A 12 -34.46 -6.30 9.89
CA SER A 12 -33.22 -6.05 9.14
C SER A 12 -32.34 -7.28 8.98
N GLY A 13 -31.97 -7.59 7.74
CA GLY A 13 -30.92 -8.56 7.42
C GLY A 13 -29.55 -8.10 7.94
N GLY A 14 -29.24 -8.43 9.20
CA GLY A 14 -27.90 -8.39 9.75
C GLY A 14 -27.17 -9.67 9.36
N GLY A 15 -26.32 -9.61 8.33
CA GLY A 15 -25.36 -10.69 8.09
C GLY A 15 -24.42 -10.80 9.29
N SER A 16 -24.47 -11.93 10.00
CA SER A 16 -23.54 -12.23 11.10
C SER A 16 -22.11 -12.09 10.63
N ASN A 17 -21.26 -11.38 11.38
CA ASN A 17 -19.89 -11.17 10.97
C ASN A 17 -19.11 -12.50 11.10
N PRO A 18 -18.42 -12.99 10.05
CA PRO A 18 -17.67 -14.24 10.11
C PRO A 18 -16.58 -14.31 11.20
N PHE A 19 -16.25 -13.16 11.80
CA PHE A 19 -15.21 -13.00 12.82
C PHE A 19 -15.76 -12.67 14.22
N GLU A 20 -17.08 -12.69 14.43
CA GLU A 20 -17.75 -12.24 15.67
C GLU A 20 -17.40 -13.09 16.92
N HIS A 21 -16.92 -14.33 16.72
CA HIS A 21 -16.54 -15.27 17.79
C HIS A 21 -15.11 -15.79 17.67
N LEU A 22 -14.20 -14.98 17.11
CA LEU A 22 -12.83 -15.39 16.87
C LEU A 22 -12.02 -15.40 18.19
N GLU A 23 -11.49 -16.55 18.60
CA GLU A 23 -10.60 -16.64 19.77
C GLU A 23 -9.18 -16.16 19.43
N LYS A 24 -8.72 -15.09 20.09
CA LYS A 24 -7.40 -14.46 19.83
C LYS A 24 -6.22 -15.42 19.94
N SER A 25 -6.24 -16.28 20.96
CA SER A 25 -5.19 -17.29 21.21
C SER A 25 -5.08 -18.27 20.03
N ALA A 26 -6.21 -18.68 19.44
CA ALA A 26 -6.22 -19.54 18.27
C ALA A 26 -5.64 -18.84 17.03
N VAL A 27 -5.98 -17.56 16.82
CA VAL A 27 -5.46 -16.77 15.69
C VAL A 27 -3.95 -16.57 15.78
N LEU A 28 -3.44 -16.29 16.98
CA LEU A 28 -2.00 -16.11 17.19
C LEU A 28 -1.24 -17.44 17.06
N GLN A 29 -1.85 -18.57 17.42
CA GLN A 29 -1.29 -19.90 17.13
C GLN A 29 -1.23 -20.18 15.63
N GLU A 30 -2.24 -19.77 14.86
CA GLU A 30 -2.22 -19.87 13.39
C GLU A 30 -1.07 -19.04 12.76
N ALA A 31 -0.57 -17.99 13.42
CA ALA A 31 0.55 -17.18 12.94
C ALA A 31 1.86 -17.98 12.77
N GLY A 32 1.93 -19.22 13.29
CA GLY A 32 2.98 -20.17 12.96
C GLY A 32 3.18 -20.39 11.46
N VAL A 33 2.11 -20.24 10.65
CA VAL A 33 2.15 -20.33 9.18
C VAL A 33 3.10 -19.32 8.54
N PHE A 34 3.39 -18.19 9.19
CA PHE A 34 4.34 -17.19 8.67
C PHE A 34 5.79 -17.69 8.61
N ASN A 35 6.09 -18.80 9.31
CA ASN A 35 7.39 -19.45 9.30
C ASN A 35 7.49 -20.56 8.23
N GLU A 36 6.41 -20.90 7.53
CA GLU A 36 6.43 -21.92 6.47
C GLU A 36 7.27 -21.46 5.28
N THR A 37 8.01 -22.41 4.70
CA THR A 37 8.75 -22.20 3.45
C THR A 37 8.35 -23.30 2.45
N PRO A 38 7.81 -22.96 1.26
CA PRO A 38 7.55 -21.61 0.74
C PRO A 38 6.36 -20.92 1.42
N ILE A 39 6.42 -19.58 1.54
CA ILE A 39 5.35 -18.75 2.10
C ILE A 39 4.10 -18.86 1.21
N ASN A 40 2.94 -19.11 1.79
CA ASN A 40 1.65 -19.11 1.10
C ASN A 40 0.92 -17.76 1.29
N PRO A 41 0.85 -16.88 0.28
CA PRO A 41 0.32 -15.52 0.45
C PRO A 41 -1.15 -15.48 0.86
N TRP A 42 -1.99 -16.33 0.26
CA TRP A 42 -3.43 -16.37 0.55
C TRP A 42 -3.72 -16.74 2.01
N LYS A 43 -3.02 -17.77 2.51
CA LYS A 43 -3.15 -18.16 3.93
C LYS A 43 -2.64 -17.06 4.85
N CYS A 44 -1.50 -16.46 4.53
CA CYS A 44 -0.92 -15.41 5.36
C CYS A 44 -1.83 -14.16 5.39
N VAL A 45 -2.38 -13.74 4.25
CA VAL A 45 -3.37 -12.65 4.17
C VAL A 45 -4.59 -12.96 5.04
N HIS A 46 -5.12 -14.19 4.95
CA HIS A 46 -6.28 -14.58 5.74
C HIS A 46 -6.01 -14.50 7.25
N ILE A 47 -4.83 -14.96 7.70
CA ILE A 47 -4.41 -14.89 9.11
C ILE A 47 -4.16 -13.43 9.53
N LEU A 48 -3.55 -12.60 8.69
CA LEU A 48 -3.37 -11.17 8.98
C LEU A 48 -4.70 -10.44 9.14
N THR A 49 -5.71 -10.76 8.32
CA THR A 49 -7.07 -10.21 8.48
C THR A 49 -7.70 -10.62 9.81
N LYS A 50 -7.53 -11.89 10.20
CA LYS A 50 -7.98 -12.40 11.51
C LYS A 50 -7.30 -11.68 12.67
N ILE A 51 -6.00 -11.37 12.56
CA ILE A 51 -5.23 -10.62 13.56
C ILE A 51 -5.68 -9.15 13.64
N LEU A 52 -5.90 -8.52 12.48
CA LEU A 52 -6.34 -7.12 12.40
C LEU A 52 -7.73 -6.89 12.99
N TYR A 53 -8.62 -7.88 12.92
CA TYR A 53 -10.00 -7.73 13.33
C TYR A 53 -10.16 -7.38 14.83
N PRO A 54 -9.59 -8.15 15.80
CA PRO A 54 -9.60 -7.77 17.21
C PRO A 54 -8.87 -6.46 17.51
N ILE A 55 -7.76 -6.19 16.82
CA ILE A 55 -7.01 -4.94 16.99
C ILE A 55 -7.88 -3.73 16.64
N ASN A 56 -8.65 -3.83 15.55
CA ASN A 56 -9.57 -2.78 15.13
C ASN A 56 -10.76 -2.60 16.10
N GLN A 57 -11.16 -3.64 16.82
CA GLN A 57 -12.16 -3.55 17.89
C GLN A 57 -11.64 -2.91 19.18
N ARG A 58 -10.40 -2.37 19.18
CA ARG A 58 -9.70 -1.84 20.36
C ARG A 58 -9.48 -2.89 21.44
N GLU A 59 -9.49 -4.16 21.08
CA GLU A 59 -9.18 -5.22 22.03
C GLU A 59 -7.67 -5.31 22.23
N HIS A 60 -7.21 -5.20 23.48
CA HIS A 60 -5.79 -5.23 23.79
C HIS A 60 -5.24 -6.65 23.59
N LEU A 61 -4.26 -6.78 22.68
CA LEU A 61 -3.36 -7.92 22.60
C LEU A 61 -2.32 -7.81 23.72
N GLY A 62 -1.87 -8.94 24.27
CA GLY A 62 -0.75 -8.94 25.21
C GLY A 62 0.52 -8.42 24.54
N THR A 63 1.38 -7.73 25.30
CA THR A 63 2.62 -7.14 24.76
C THR A 63 3.58 -8.21 24.21
N THR A 64 3.68 -9.36 24.89
CA THR A 64 4.46 -10.53 24.43
C THR A 64 3.93 -11.10 23.13
N GLU A 65 2.61 -11.34 23.07
CA GLU A 65 1.93 -11.90 21.88
C GLU A 65 2.07 -10.99 20.66
N ALA A 66 1.90 -9.68 20.84
CA ALA A 66 2.07 -8.69 19.78
C ALA A 66 3.50 -8.68 19.25
N THR A 67 4.50 -8.83 20.13
CA THR A 67 5.92 -8.86 19.75
C THR A 67 6.27 -10.13 18.95
N GLU A 68 5.76 -11.29 19.37
CA GLU A 68 5.97 -12.56 18.64
C GLU A 68 5.31 -12.54 17.26
N ALA A 69 4.05 -12.09 17.19
CA ALA A 69 3.32 -11.92 15.93
C ALA A 69 4.06 -10.95 15.01
N PHE A 70 4.58 -9.85 15.55
CA PHE A 70 5.38 -8.89 14.81
C PHE A 70 6.63 -9.51 14.19
N PHE A 71 7.43 -10.25 14.97
CA PHE A 71 8.62 -10.91 14.44
C PHE A 71 8.27 -11.94 13.37
N ALA A 72 7.21 -12.73 13.57
CA ALA A 72 6.74 -13.69 12.58
C ALA A 72 6.33 -13.00 11.27
N MET A 73 5.64 -11.86 11.35
CA MET A 73 5.25 -11.07 10.17
C MET A 73 6.44 -10.51 9.39
N THR A 74 7.58 -10.22 10.01
CA THR A 74 8.75 -9.70 9.27
C THR A 74 9.25 -10.68 8.18
N LYS A 75 9.00 -11.98 8.35
CA LYS A 75 9.35 -13.01 7.35
C LYS A 75 8.46 -12.95 6.11
N LEU A 76 7.24 -12.41 6.22
CA LEU A 76 6.29 -12.33 5.12
C LEU A 76 6.77 -11.39 4.00
N PHE A 77 7.66 -10.43 4.33
CA PHE A 77 8.32 -9.56 3.35
C PHE A 77 9.31 -10.29 2.41
N GLN A 78 9.54 -11.58 2.61
CA GLN A 78 10.27 -12.42 1.66
C GLN A 78 9.38 -12.89 0.50
N SER A 79 8.06 -12.75 0.61
CA SER A 79 7.14 -13.01 -0.49
C SER A 79 7.26 -11.94 -1.56
N ASN A 80 6.91 -12.27 -2.80
CA ASN A 80 6.75 -11.27 -3.87
C ASN A 80 5.27 -10.85 -4.04
N ASP A 81 4.37 -11.29 -3.16
CA ASP A 81 2.93 -11.01 -3.27
C ASP A 81 2.59 -9.59 -2.76
N PRO A 82 2.11 -8.68 -3.64
CA PRO A 82 1.86 -7.29 -3.25
C PRO A 82 0.70 -7.14 -2.26
N THR A 83 -0.31 -8.01 -2.36
CA THR A 83 -1.46 -7.99 -1.45
C THR A 83 -1.04 -8.35 -0.04
N LEU A 84 -0.18 -9.35 0.11
CA LEU A 84 0.43 -9.73 1.38
C LEU A 84 1.23 -8.58 1.99
N HIS A 85 2.06 -7.89 1.20
CA HIS A 85 2.83 -6.74 1.68
C HIS A 85 1.94 -5.60 2.19
N ARG A 86 0.84 -5.30 1.49
CA ARG A 86 -0.15 -4.30 1.94
C ARG A 86 -0.80 -4.70 3.26
N MET A 87 -1.15 -5.98 3.41
CA MET A 87 -1.72 -6.51 4.66
C MET A 87 -0.71 -6.50 5.82
N CYS A 88 0.56 -6.83 5.57
CA CYS A 88 1.63 -6.72 6.56
C CYS A 88 1.78 -5.28 7.05
N TYR A 89 1.75 -4.30 6.14
CA TYR A 89 1.85 -2.88 6.51
C TYR A 89 0.69 -2.44 7.42
N LEU A 90 -0.55 -2.76 7.05
CA LEU A 90 -1.72 -2.44 7.87
C LEU A 90 -1.58 -3.04 9.27
N THR A 91 -1.15 -4.30 9.36
CA THR A 91 -0.99 -4.99 10.64
C THR A 91 0.14 -4.39 11.48
N ILE A 92 1.28 -4.07 10.88
CA ILE A 92 2.41 -3.40 11.56
C ILE A 92 2.02 -2.03 12.07
N LYS A 93 1.29 -1.24 11.26
CA LYS A 93 0.81 0.08 11.66
C LYS A 93 -0.06 0.00 12.91
N GLU A 94 -1.03 -0.90 12.94
CA GLU A 94 -1.95 -1.04 14.08
C GLU A 94 -1.24 -1.65 15.30
N MET A 95 -0.29 -2.58 15.12
CA MET A 95 0.50 -3.16 16.22
C MET A 95 1.56 -2.23 16.80
N SER A 96 2.04 -1.24 16.04
CA SER A 96 3.12 -0.33 16.48
C SER A 96 2.77 0.49 17.72
N CYS A 97 1.48 0.63 18.04
CA CYS A 97 1.02 1.29 19.25
C CYS A 97 0.90 0.34 20.47
N ILE A 98 1.10 -0.96 20.28
CA ILE A 98 0.83 -2.01 21.29
C ILE A 98 2.13 -2.75 21.69
N THR A 99 3.05 -2.96 20.76
CA THR A 99 4.31 -3.67 21.03
C THR A 99 5.19 -2.87 22.00
N GLU A 100 5.70 -3.52 23.05
CA GLU A 100 6.67 -2.92 23.96
C GLU A 100 7.93 -2.48 23.19
N ASP A 101 8.51 -1.39 23.68
CA ASP A 101 9.59 -0.55 23.14
C ASP A 101 10.80 -1.27 22.51
N VAL A 102 10.96 -2.59 22.62
CA VAL A 102 12.15 -3.35 22.19
C VAL A 102 12.47 -3.22 20.70
N ILE A 103 11.49 -2.93 19.84
CA ILE A 103 11.71 -2.76 18.39
C ILE A 103 11.61 -1.28 17.95
N ILE A 104 10.93 -0.45 18.74
CA ILE A 104 10.58 0.95 18.40
C ILE A 104 11.59 1.96 18.98
N THR A 105 12.36 1.60 20.02
CA THR A 105 13.14 2.58 20.81
C THR A 105 14.35 3.22 20.13
N THR A 106 14.94 2.65 19.08
CA THR A 106 16.17 3.25 18.51
C THR A 106 15.88 4.27 17.40
N ASN A 107 14.86 4.05 16.57
CA ASN A 107 14.34 5.05 15.62
C ASN A 107 13.08 4.52 14.90
N PRO A 108 11.87 4.78 15.44
CA PRO A 108 10.64 4.28 14.83
C PRO A 108 10.46 4.80 13.41
N SER A 109 10.83 6.06 13.18
CA SER A 109 10.81 6.67 11.85
C SER A 109 11.72 5.95 10.86
N LYS A 110 12.92 5.47 11.24
CA LYS A 110 13.79 4.75 10.29
C LYS A 110 13.26 3.37 9.98
N TYR A 111 12.66 2.67 10.94
CA TYR A 111 12.09 1.35 10.72
C TYR A 111 10.83 1.42 9.84
N ILE A 112 9.92 2.35 10.16
CA ILE A 112 8.74 2.64 9.34
C ILE A 112 9.17 3.11 7.94
N HIS A 113 10.16 3.99 7.83
CA HIS A 113 10.70 4.46 6.56
C HIS A 113 11.42 3.34 5.78
N PHE A 114 12.13 2.44 6.44
CA PHE A 114 12.76 1.28 5.80
C PHE A 114 11.72 0.32 5.22
N ILE A 115 10.64 0.05 5.97
CA ILE A 115 9.50 -0.76 5.49
C ILE A 115 8.75 -0.05 4.36
N TYR A 116 8.44 1.24 4.51
CA TYR A 116 7.83 2.06 3.46
C TYR A 116 8.68 2.07 2.20
N ASN A 117 9.99 2.29 2.34
CA ASN A 117 10.89 2.34 1.20
C ASN A 117 11.06 0.98 0.53
N ARG A 118 10.96 -0.16 1.23
CA ARG A 118 10.93 -1.46 0.53
C ARG A 118 9.59 -1.73 -0.15
N VAL A 119 8.46 -1.45 0.51
CA VAL A 119 7.13 -1.85 0.02
C VAL A 119 6.53 -0.89 -1.00
N VAL A 120 6.70 0.43 -0.81
CA VAL A 120 6.15 1.46 -1.70
C VAL A 120 7.06 1.70 -2.91
N LEU A 121 8.39 1.56 -2.76
CA LEU A 121 9.32 1.69 -3.90
C LEU A 121 9.40 0.42 -4.77
N GLU A 122 8.83 -0.70 -4.33
CA GLU A 122 8.71 -1.92 -5.16
C GLU A 122 7.55 -1.85 -6.17
N HIS A 123 6.64 -0.87 -6.08
CA HIS A 123 5.51 -0.79 -7.00
C HIS A 123 5.85 0.05 -8.25
N GLU A 124 5.46 -0.45 -9.42
CA GLU A 124 5.53 0.28 -10.69
C GLU A 124 4.88 1.67 -10.62
N GLU A 125 3.94 1.89 -9.69
CA GLU A 125 3.19 3.14 -9.52
C GLU A 125 4.08 4.31 -9.08
N VAL A 126 5.09 4.07 -8.24
CA VAL A 126 5.99 5.13 -7.75
C VAL A 126 7.02 5.49 -8.81
N TRP A 127 7.57 4.49 -9.48
CA TRP A 127 8.42 4.68 -10.66
C TRP A 127 7.64 5.40 -11.77
N ALA A 128 6.39 5.01 -12.01
CA ALA A 128 5.48 5.65 -12.94
C ALA A 128 5.15 7.10 -12.52
N GLY A 129 5.06 7.36 -11.22
CA GLY A 129 4.95 8.71 -10.65
C GLY A 129 6.19 9.56 -10.91
N ALA A 130 7.40 9.00 -10.74
CA ALA A 130 8.66 9.67 -11.04
C ALA A 130 8.79 9.98 -12.54
N VAL A 131 8.41 9.04 -13.41
CA VAL A 131 8.35 9.22 -14.87
C VAL A 131 7.40 10.35 -15.26
N SER A 132 6.20 10.40 -14.65
CA SER A 132 5.26 11.50 -14.84
C SER A 132 5.82 12.85 -14.37
N ALA A 133 6.56 12.87 -13.26
CA ALA A 133 7.18 14.10 -12.75
C ALA A 133 8.32 14.59 -13.68
N LEU A 134 9.16 13.68 -14.18
CA LEU A 134 10.18 14.01 -15.18
C LEU A 134 9.54 14.59 -16.44
N ALA A 135 8.47 13.97 -16.94
CA ALA A 135 7.76 14.45 -18.11
C ALA A 135 7.17 15.85 -17.92
N LYS A 136 6.58 16.13 -16.74
CA LYS A 136 6.06 17.46 -16.39
C LYS A 136 7.16 18.52 -16.37
N ASN A 137 8.31 18.21 -15.77
CA ASN A 137 9.46 19.11 -15.78
C ASN A 137 9.96 19.37 -17.22
N GLY A 138 9.99 18.35 -18.08
CA GLY A 138 10.40 18.50 -19.48
C GLY A 138 9.39 19.27 -20.33
N ALA A 139 8.11 19.19 -19.99
CA ALA A 139 7.05 19.97 -20.62
C ALA A 139 7.12 21.47 -20.25
N GLN A 140 7.60 21.79 -19.05
CA GLN A 140 7.70 23.17 -18.54
C GLN A 140 9.05 23.82 -18.86
N ASN A 141 10.13 23.04 -18.95
CA ASN A 141 11.49 23.54 -19.15
C ASN A 141 12.15 22.92 -20.40
N GLU A 142 12.23 23.72 -21.47
CA GLU A 142 12.87 23.33 -22.74
C GLU A 142 14.38 23.09 -22.63
N GLU A 143 15.06 23.73 -21.67
CA GLU A 143 16.51 23.59 -21.48
C GLU A 143 16.87 22.20 -20.91
N MET A 144 16.03 21.69 -20.01
CA MET A 144 16.20 20.36 -19.42
C MET A 144 15.62 19.22 -20.26
N LEU A 145 14.85 19.55 -21.29
CA LEU A 145 14.15 18.58 -22.15
C LEU A 145 15.08 17.51 -22.75
N PRO A 146 16.29 17.82 -23.27
CA PRO A 146 17.19 16.80 -23.81
C PRO A 146 17.59 15.75 -22.77
N SER A 147 17.91 16.17 -21.56
CA SER A 147 18.27 15.29 -20.44
C SER A 147 17.09 14.42 -20.01
N ILE A 148 15.89 15.00 -19.95
CA ILE A 148 14.66 14.29 -19.59
C ILE A 148 14.29 13.24 -20.63
N LEU A 149 14.44 13.54 -21.93
CA LEU A 149 14.22 12.56 -22.99
C LEU A 149 15.18 11.37 -22.90
N VAL A 150 16.43 11.57 -22.49
CA VAL A 150 17.39 10.47 -22.26
C VAL A 150 16.95 9.59 -21.10
N LEU A 151 16.50 10.20 -20.00
CA LEU A 151 16.00 9.46 -18.84
C LEU A 151 14.74 8.66 -19.19
N LEU A 152 13.79 9.26 -19.90
CA LEU A 152 12.59 8.57 -20.37
C LEU A 152 12.90 7.40 -21.31
N LYS A 153 13.87 7.55 -22.24
CA LYS A 153 14.32 6.42 -23.09
C LYS A 153 14.85 5.23 -22.29
N ARG A 154 15.48 5.48 -21.14
CA ARG A 154 15.93 4.40 -20.25
C ARG A 154 14.74 3.72 -19.57
N CYS A 155 13.73 4.49 -19.15
CA CYS A 155 12.50 3.95 -18.58
C CYS A 155 11.65 3.15 -19.58
N VAL A 156 11.78 3.38 -20.89
CA VAL A 156 11.15 2.54 -21.93
C VAL A 156 11.77 1.13 -21.99
N MET A 157 13.00 0.97 -21.48
CA MET A 157 13.67 -0.33 -21.40
C MET A 157 13.45 -1.02 -20.05
N ASP A 158 12.66 -0.41 -19.15
CA ASP A 158 12.36 -0.96 -17.83
C ASP A 158 11.45 -2.19 -17.95
N ASP A 159 11.57 -3.16 -17.04
CA ASP A 159 10.78 -4.39 -17.02
C ASP A 159 9.31 -4.14 -16.64
N GLY A 160 9.03 -3.08 -15.87
CA GLY A 160 7.69 -2.73 -15.40
C GLY A 160 6.77 -2.23 -16.52
N ASN A 161 5.56 -2.79 -16.61
CA ASN A 161 4.64 -2.51 -17.73
C ASN A 161 4.09 -1.07 -17.68
N GLU A 162 3.73 -0.55 -16.51
CA GLU A 162 3.19 0.80 -16.35
C GLU A 162 4.25 1.88 -16.55
N VAL A 163 5.46 1.67 -16.02
CA VAL A 163 6.61 2.58 -16.18
C VAL A 163 6.96 2.73 -17.65
N ARG A 164 7.05 1.61 -18.35
CA ARG A 164 7.34 1.53 -19.78
C ARG A 164 6.28 2.23 -20.62
N ASP A 165 5.00 1.98 -20.33
CA ASP A 165 3.88 2.56 -21.07
C ASP A 165 3.83 4.08 -20.91
N ARG A 166 3.97 4.59 -19.67
CA ARG A 166 4.02 6.04 -19.41
C ARG A 166 5.26 6.68 -20.02
N ALA A 167 6.43 6.06 -19.90
CA ALA A 167 7.66 6.58 -20.48
C ALA A 167 7.56 6.67 -22.01
N THR A 168 6.99 5.64 -22.66
CA THR A 168 6.76 5.61 -24.10
C THR A 168 5.80 6.71 -24.53
N PHE A 169 4.69 6.87 -23.80
CA PHE A 169 3.73 7.93 -24.05
C PHE A 169 4.36 9.33 -23.95
N TYR A 170 5.03 9.64 -22.83
CA TYR A 170 5.63 10.96 -22.62
C TYR A 170 6.79 11.24 -23.59
N LEU A 171 7.59 10.24 -23.93
CA LEU A 171 8.65 10.38 -24.93
C LEU A 171 8.08 10.82 -26.29
N ASN A 172 6.97 10.20 -26.71
CA ASN A 172 6.31 10.50 -27.98
C ASN A 172 5.70 11.91 -27.99
N VAL A 173 5.07 12.34 -26.89
CA VAL A 173 4.47 13.67 -26.78
C VAL A 173 5.54 14.76 -26.73
N LEU A 174 6.54 14.62 -25.85
CA LEU A 174 7.62 15.58 -25.68
C LEU A 174 8.53 15.65 -26.92
N GLY A 175 8.69 14.54 -27.64
CA GLY A 175 9.45 14.48 -28.89
C GLY A 175 8.88 15.35 -30.02
N GLN A 176 7.58 15.66 -29.99
CA GLN A 176 6.95 16.55 -30.96
C GLN A 176 7.28 18.04 -30.70
N LYS A 177 7.80 18.38 -29.52
CA LYS A 177 8.19 19.75 -29.12
C LYS A 177 7.06 20.78 -29.28
N GLN A 178 5.80 20.35 -29.17
CA GLN A 178 4.64 21.23 -29.30
C GLN A 178 4.06 21.57 -27.94
N LYS A 179 4.08 22.86 -27.57
CA LYS A 179 3.55 23.35 -26.28
C LYS A 179 2.06 23.05 -26.08
N ALA A 180 1.27 23.09 -27.15
CA ALA A 180 -0.16 22.78 -27.11
C ALA A 180 -0.41 21.32 -26.70
N LEU A 181 0.38 20.37 -27.20
CA LEU A 181 0.29 18.96 -26.84
C LEU A 181 0.77 18.71 -25.41
N ASN A 182 1.86 19.35 -25.00
CA ASN A 182 2.36 19.26 -23.63
C ASN A 182 1.31 19.74 -22.62
N ALA A 183 0.64 20.85 -22.91
CA ALA A 183 -0.45 21.36 -22.09
C ALA A 183 -1.61 20.35 -22.02
N GLY A 184 -2.10 19.86 -23.16
CA GLY A 184 -3.24 18.96 -23.23
C GLY A 184 -3.02 17.58 -22.58
N TYR A 185 -1.83 17.01 -22.71
CA TYR A 185 -1.58 15.59 -22.39
C TYR A 185 -0.64 15.35 -21.20
N ILE A 186 0.16 16.34 -20.80
CA ILE A 186 1.15 16.18 -19.71
C ILE A 186 0.81 17.07 -18.51
N LEU A 187 0.47 18.33 -18.76
CA LEU A 187 0.19 19.32 -17.71
C LEU A 187 -1.26 19.27 -17.22
N ASN A 188 -2.21 19.03 -18.12
CA ASN A 188 -3.65 18.96 -17.81
C ASN A 188 -4.18 17.52 -17.62
N GLY A 189 -3.33 16.50 -17.85
CA GLY A 189 -3.69 15.10 -17.64
C GLY A 189 -3.79 14.75 -16.16
N LEU A 190 -4.78 13.90 -15.83
CA LEU A 190 -5.14 13.42 -14.49
C LEU A 190 -3.97 13.44 -13.49
N THR A 191 -4.19 14.14 -12.38
CA THR A 191 -3.34 14.21 -11.20
C THR A 191 -3.26 12.84 -10.52
N VAL A 192 -2.67 11.85 -11.17
CA VAL A 192 -2.43 10.54 -10.55
C VAL A 192 -1.28 10.72 -9.56
N SER A 193 -1.66 10.91 -8.30
CA SER A 193 -0.84 10.67 -7.11
C SER A 193 0.26 11.69 -6.76
N ILE A 194 -0.08 12.99 -6.72
CA ILE A 194 0.72 13.98 -5.93
C ILE A 194 0.39 13.91 -4.42
N LEU A 195 -0.74 13.28 -4.04
CA LEU A 195 -1.14 13.21 -2.63
C LEU A 195 -0.16 12.40 -1.76
N VAL A 196 0.58 11.45 -2.36
CA VAL A 196 1.58 10.64 -1.65
C VAL A 196 2.84 11.46 -1.34
N TRP A 197 3.26 12.34 -2.24
CA TRP A 197 4.48 13.16 -2.06
C TRP A 197 4.27 14.41 -1.21
N ARG A 198 3.07 15.01 -1.23
CA ARG A 198 2.76 16.16 -0.35
C ARG A 198 2.79 15.77 1.13
N GLY A 199 2.42 14.54 1.48
CA GLY A 199 2.52 14.05 2.85
C GLY A 199 3.97 13.92 3.34
N LEU A 200 4.89 13.52 2.45
CA LEU A 200 6.30 13.30 2.80
C LEU A 200 7.13 14.58 2.93
N CYS A 201 6.89 15.60 2.09
CA CYS A 201 7.62 16.88 2.22
C CYS A 201 7.11 17.76 3.38
N SER A 202 5.85 17.60 3.81
CA SER A 202 5.31 18.39 4.93
C SER A 202 5.75 17.92 6.32
N SER A 203 6.42 16.77 6.44
CA SER A 203 6.93 16.25 7.72
C SER A 203 8.39 16.61 8.00
N THR A 204 8.99 17.49 7.19
CA THR A 204 10.41 17.89 7.31
C THR A 204 10.64 19.41 7.34
N LEU A 205 9.61 20.18 7.71
CA LEU A 205 9.76 21.56 8.19
C LEU A 205 9.14 21.69 9.58
#